data_AF-A0A258KBP8-F1
#
_entry.id   AF-A0A258KBP8-F1
#
_cell.length_a   1.000
_cell.length_b   1.000
_cell.length_c   1.000
_cell.angle_alpha   90.00
_cell.angle_beta   90.00
_cell.angle_gamma   90.00
#
_symmetry.space_group_name_H-M   'P 1'
#
loop_
_entity.id
_entity.type
_entity.pdbx_description
1 polymer ?
#
loop_
_entity_poly.entity_id
_entity_poly.type
_entity_poly.pdbx_seq_one_letter_code
_entity_poly.pdbx_strand_id
1 'polypeptide(L)'
;TRLALSSIYANIANYWKYFIGQTEQLKRLKIYEEKQKQENDFSQWALSSPENANLMAQYKNAYSAFEPYAVHFTYLNEGLLASPWVRNVSQLGSTIKSMNARKDDSAYISQLNQNLNTMVSTYQKTYNETADKKIFAQVLSSFYNDVPKSQHPKFIALIVEDFWKGSAEATFQNYADNLWKNSKLIEPESLRKFLSNPSIEELQNDPAYKYALNLVPQDYVKNNFGTVYSQFQAEKNRLDNLYLKALLAKNKGALIYPDANSTMRISYGQIQNYSPKDGITYNITTTIDGMMAKYQPGDDEFDLPQSLIDAYAKRDFRQYAENGTLNVGFISNNDITGGNSGSPVLNGSGELIGIAFDGNWEAMSGDI
;
A
#
# COMPACT_ATOMS: atom_id res chain seq x y z
N THR A 1 3.69 -14.41 -17.37
CA THR A 1 2.99 -13.25 -16.78
C THR A 1 2.41 -13.56 -15.40
N ARG A 2 1.46 -14.50 -15.24
CA ARG A 2 0.84 -14.82 -13.93
C ARG A 2 1.85 -15.08 -12.81
N LEU A 3 2.84 -15.95 -13.02
CA LEU A 3 3.86 -16.25 -12.01
C LEU A 3 4.75 -15.04 -11.66
N ALA A 4 5.13 -14.23 -12.67
CA ALA A 4 6.00 -13.08 -12.48
C ALA A 4 5.32 -11.93 -11.71
N LEU A 5 4.02 -11.77 -11.91
CA LEU A 5 3.25 -10.65 -11.35
C LEU A 5 2.41 -11.04 -10.13
N SER A 6 2.29 -12.34 -9.78
CA SER A 6 1.36 -12.82 -8.74
C SER A 6 1.55 -12.12 -7.40
N SER A 7 2.79 -12.00 -6.92
CA SER A 7 3.08 -11.36 -5.63
C SER A 7 2.78 -9.86 -5.66
N ILE A 8 3.15 -9.15 -6.73
CA ILE A 8 2.84 -7.72 -6.88
C ILE A 8 1.33 -7.50 -6.96
N TYR A 9 0.65 -8.28 -7.80
CA TYR A 9 -0.78 -8.25 -7.97
C TYR A 9 -1.50 -8.49 -6.63
N ALA A 10 -1.12 -9.55 -5.89
CA ALA A 10 -1.74 -9.87 -4.61
C ALA A 10 -1.55 -8.74 -3.58
N ASN A 11 -0.36 -8.14 -3.48
CA ASN A 11 -0.11 -7.02 -2.58
C ASN A 11 -0.97 -5.80 -2.93
N ILE A 12 -1.06 -5.42 -4.22
CA ILE A 12 -1.87 -4.30 -4.68
C ILE A 12 -3.36 -4.58 -4.46
N ALA A 13 -3.83 -5.77 -4.87
CA ALA A 13 -5.22 -6.17 -4.74
C ALA A 13 -5.68 -6.23 -3.27
N ASN A 14 -4.79 -6.65 -2.36
CA ASN A 14 -5.06 -6.67 -0.93
C ASN A 14 -5.37 -5.27 -0.39
N TYR A 15 -4.48 -4.29 -0.62
CA TYR A 15 -4.70 -2.92 -0.16
C TYR A 15 -5.86 -2.23 -0.89
N TRP A 16 -6.03 -2.48 -2.20
CA TRP A 16 -7.17 -1.99 -2.96
C TRP A 16 -8.50 -2.43 -2.36
N LYS A 17 -8.64 -3.73 -2.06
CA LYS A 17 -9.84 -4.28 -1.44
C LYS A 17 -10.02 -3.79 0.00
N TYR A 18 -8.93 -3.69 0.77
CA TYR A 18 -8.95 -3.12 2.11
C TYR A 18 -9.48 -1.69 2.13
N PHE A 19 -9.02 -0.79 1.24
CA PHE A 19 -9.51 0.58 1.20
C PHE A 19 -10.99 0.69 0.80
N ILE A 20 -11.48 -0.20 -0.06
CA ILE A 20 -12.92 -0.30 -0.36
C ILE A 20 -13.69 -0.67 0.92
N GLY A 21 -13.25 -1.74 1.60
CA GLY A 21 -13.88 -2.22 2.83
C GLY A 21 -13.86 -1.19 3.94
N GLN A 22 -12.71 -0.59 4.21
CA GLN A 22 -12.54 0.46 5.21
C GLN A 22 -13.46 1.65 4.92
N THR A 23 -13.48 2.14 3.68
CA THR A 23 -14.35 3.26 3.30
C THR A 23 -15.84 2.93 3.47
N GLU A 24 -16.25 1.71 3.10
CA GLU A 24 -17.61 1.24 3.28
C GLU A 24 -17.98 1.17 4.77
N GLN A 25 -17.13 0.55 5.59
CA GLN A 25 -17.40 0.36 7.02
C GLN A 25 -17.35 1.67 7.81
N LEU A 26 -16.43 2.58 7.49
CA LEU A 26 -16.41 3.93 8.09
C LEU A 26 -17.75 4.64 7.96
N LYS A 27 -18.38 4.57 6.77
CA LYS A 27 -19.69 5.17 6.50
C LYS A 27 -20.81 4.38 7.18
N ARG A 28 -20.79 3.06 7.04
CA ARG A 28 -21.84 2.18 7.54
C ARG A 28 -21.93 2.24 9.07
N LEU A 29 -20.79 2.22 9.75
CA LEU A 29 -20.68 2.25 11.21
C LEU A 29 -20.67 3.67 11.78
N LYS A 30 -20.72 4.70 10.93
CA LYS A 30 -20.72 6.12 11.33
C LYS A 30 -19.51 6.48 12.20
N ILE A 31 -18.34 5.95 11.83
CA ILE A 31 -17.09 6.12 12.59
C ILE A 31 -16.69 7.60 12.60
N TYR A 32 -16.93 8.34 11.50
CA TYR A 32 -16.65 9.78 11.47
C TYR A 32 -17.44 10.54 12.54
N GLU A 33 -18.75 10.29 12.65
CA GLU A 33 -19.61 10.90 13.65
C GLU A 33 -19.23 10.48 15.07
N GLU A 34 -18.81 9.23 15.26
CA GLU A 34 -18.29 8.76 16.54
C GLU A 34 -17.01 9.51 16.93
N LYS A 35 -16.04 9.64 16.01
CA LYS A 35 -14.81 10.40 16.26
C LYS A 35 -15.08 11.86 16.54
N GLN A 36 -16.00 12.50 15.80
CA GLN A 36 -16.42 13.87 16.10
C GLN A 36 -16.98 14.01 17.52
N LYS A 37 -17.77 13.04 17.99
CA LYS A 37 -18.26 13.03 19.37
C LYS A 37 -17.10 12.89 20.36
N GLN A 38 -16.18 11.96 20.13
CA GLN A 38 -14.99 11.77 20.98
C GLN A 38 -14.11 13.03 21.03
N GLU A 39 -13.90 13.70 19.90
CA GLU A 39 -13.17 14.96 19.78
C GLU A 39 -13.86 16.11 20.51
N ASN A 40 -15.20 16.20 20.41
CA ASN A 40 -15.97 17.20 21.16
C ASN A 40 -15.87 16.96 22.67
N ASP A 41 -16.02 15.71 23.13
CA ASP A 41 -15.85 15.33 24.54
C ASP A 41 -14.43 15.63 25.04
N PHE A 42 -13.41 15.37 24.20
CA PHE A 42 -12.04 15.75 24.47
C PHE A 42 -11.86 17.27 24.59
N SER A 43 -12.38 18.04 23.63
CA SER A 43 -12.28 19.50 23.62
C SER A 43 -12.90 20.12 24.86
N GLN A 44 -14.06 19.63 25.33
CA GLN A 44 -14.67 20.10 26.58
C GLN A 44 -13.78 19.82 27.80
N TRP A 45 -13.23 18.61 27.91
CA TRP A 45 -12.30 18.26 28.98
C TRP A 45 -11.02 19.12 28.94
N ALA A 46 -10.52 19.39 27.74
CA ALA A 46 -9.28 20.11 27.51
C ALA A 46 -9.38 21.62 27.81
N LEU A 47 -10.57 22.20 27.96
CA LEU A 47 -10.75 23.65 28.25
C LEU A 47 -10.01 24.14 29.49
N SER A 48 -9.82 23.25 30.48
CA SER A 48 -9.09 23.55 31.71
C SER A 48 -7.56 23.62 31.54
N SER A 49 -7.04 23.20 30.37
CA SER A 49 -5.62 23.17 30.05
C SER A 49 -5.32 24.09 28.88
N PRO A 50 -4.61 25.22 29.10
CA PRO A 50 -4.21 26.12 28.01
C PRO A 50 -3.41 25.43 26.89
N GLU A 51 -2.61 24.40 27.23
CA GLU A 51 -1.84 23.60 26.25
C GLU A 51 -2.76 22.80 25.32
N ASN A 52 -3.89 22.29 25.83
CA ASN A 52 -4.73 21.33 25.12
C ASN A 52 -6.00 21.95 24.51
N ALA A 53 -6.47 23.10 25.02
CA ALA A 53 -7.78 23.67 24.70
C ALA A 53 -8.04 23.87 23.21
N ASN A 54 -6.99 24.17 22.43
CA ASN A 54 -7.10 24.46 21.00
C ASN A 54 -6.57 23.34 20.09
N LEU A 55 -6.31 22.13 20.60
CA LEU A 55 -5.68 21.07 19.80
C LEU A 55 -6.50 20.69 18.56
N MET A 56 -7.81 20.48 18.71
CA MET A 56 -8.68 20.10 17.57
C MET A 56 -8.77 21.21 16.51
N ALA A 57 -8.76 22.48 16.93
CA ALA A 57 -8.71 23.61 16.00
C ALA A 57 -7.37 23.68 15.25
N GLN A 58 -6.25 23.39 15.92
CA GLN A 58 -4.93 23.32 15.29
C GLN A 58 -4.85 22.19 14.27
N TYR A 59 -5.38 20.99 14.60
CA TYR A 59 -5.50 19.90 13.62
C TYR A 59 -6.30 20.33 12.40
N LYS A 60 -7.51 20.87 12.61
CA LYS A 60 -8.35 21.34 11.51
C LYS A 60 -7.60 22.31 10.60
N ASN A 61 -6.89 23.29 11.16
CA ASN A 61 -6.11 24.24 10.39
C ASN A 61 -4.97 23.57 9.60
N ALA A 62 -4.22 22.66 10.22
CA ALA A 62 -3.14 21.94 9.56
C ALA A 62 -3.66 21.08 8.40
N TYR A 63 -4.73 20.32 8.63
CA TYR A 63 -5.33 19.46 7.61
C TYR A 63 -5.95 20.26 6.47
N SER A 64 -6.70 21.33 6.75
CA SER A 64 -7.28 22.18 5.70
C SER A 64 -6.23 22.84 4.80
N ALA A 65 -5.01 23.09 5.31
CA ALA A 65 -3.92 23.62 4.48
C ALA A 65 -3.37 22.57 3.50
N PHE A 66 -3.38 21.28 3.86
CA PHE A 66 -2.84 20.21 3.03
C PHE A 66 -3.89 19.49 2.16
N GLU A 67 -5.15 19.46 2.60
CA GLU A 67 -6.27 18.78 1.94
C GLU A 67 -6.35 19.04 0.43
N PRO A 68 -6.18 20.28 -0.09
CA PRO A 68 -6.21 20.53 -1.54
C PRO A 68 -5.15 19.75 -2.35
N TYR A 69 -4.07 19.32 -1.71
CA TYR A 69 -2.96 18.61 -2.32
C TYR A 69 -2.98 17.10 -2.03
N ALA A 70 -3.90 16.61 -1.20
CA ALA A 70 -3.90 15.21 -0.74
C ALA A 70 -4.00 14.22 -1.91
N VAL A 71 -4.89 14.47 -2.88
CA VAL A 71 -5.04 13.63 -4.09
C VAL A 71 -3.76 13.64 -4.93
N HIS A 72 -3.16 14.81 -5.18
CA HIS A 72 -1.89 14.92 -5.89
C HIS A 72 -0.78 14.17 -5.18
N PHE A 73 -0.67 14.33 -3.86
CA PHE A 73 0.34 13.65 -3.06
C PHE A 73 0.16 12.12 -3.08
N THR A 74 -1.08 11.62 -3.05
CA THR A 74 -1.37 10.19 -3.24
C THR A 74 -0.92 9.71 -4.62
N TYR A 75 -1.25 10.44 -5.69
CA TYR A 75 -0.77 10.11 -7.02
C TYR A 75 0.75 10.13 -7.16
N LEU A 76 1.46 11.01 -6.47
CA LEU A 76 2.92 11.00 -6.47
C LEU A 76 3.44 9.65 -5.95
N ASN A 77 2.93 9.18 -4.80
CA ASN A 77 3.45 8.01 -4.11
C ASN A 77 2.96 6.68 -4.71
N GLU A 78 1.67 6.60 -5.02
CA GLU A 78 0.98 5.39 -5.50
C GLU A 78 0.84 5.32 -7.02
N GLY A 79 1.13 6.42 -7.72
CA GLY A 79 0.99 6.54 -9.17
C GLY A 79 2.31 6.82 -9.88
N LEU A 80 2.72 8.08 -9.92
CA LEU A 80 3.85 8.55 -10.75
C LEU A 80 5.17 7.80 -10.45
N LEU A 81 5.34 7.31 -9.22
CA LEU A 81 6.47 6.51 -8.76
C LEU A 81 6.23 4.98 -8.78
N ALA A 82 5.06 4.52 -9.23
CA ALA A 82 4.65 3.12 -9.12
C ALA A 82 5.40 2.20 -10.10
N SER A 83 5.73 2.69 -11.29
CA SER A 83 6.53 1.91 -12.24
C SER A 83 7.95 1.69 -11.69
N PRO A 84 8.40 0.43 -11.48
CA PRO A 84 9.64 0.16 -10.76
C PRO A 84 10.89 0.82 -11.38
N TRP A 85 10.93 0.95 -12.70
CA TRP A 85 12.02 1.62 -13.40
C TRP A 85 12.19 3.08 -12.97
N VAL A 86 11.13 3.79 -12.60
CA VAL A 86 11.21 5.21 -12.22
C VAL A 86 12.11 5.40 -11.01
N ARG A 87 11.93 4.59 -9.97
CA ARG A 87 12.75 4.63 -8.75
C ARG A 87 14.18 4.19 -9.05
N ASN A 88 14.36 3.10 -9.79
CA ASN A 88 15.68 2.59 -10.20
C ASN A 88 16.49 3.65 -10.96
N VAL A 89 15.84 4.37 -11.88
CA VAL A 89 16.48 5.34 -12.78
C VAL A 89 16.73 6.68 -12.10
N SER A 90 15.84 7.13 -11.21
CA SER A 90 15.97 8.43 -10.52
C SER A 90 17.29 8.59 -9.76
N GLN A 91 17.86 7.49 -9.26
CA GLN A 91 19.10 7.48 -8.47
C GLN A 91 20.38 7.31 -9.30
N LEU A 92 20.28 6.99 -10.59
CA LEU A 92 21.46 6.67 -11.42
C LEU A 92 22.42 7.86 -11.57
N GLY A 93 21.90 9.08 -11.59
CA GLY A 93 22.75 10.28 -11.73
C GLY A 93 23.72 10.46 -10.56
N SER A 94 23.24 10.32 -9.33
CA SER A 94 24.10 10.35 -8.14
C SER A 94 25.03 9.15 -8.09
N THR A 95 24.54 7.97 -8.47
CA THR A 95 25.32 6.72 -8.50
C THR A 95 26.51 6.83 -9.45
N ILE A 96 26.29 7.27 -10.69
CA ILE A 96 27.35 7.39 -11.71
C ILE A 96 28.36 8.48 -11.32
N LYS A 97 27.91 9.62 -10.77
CA LYS A 97 28.81 10.65 -10.23
C LYS A 97 29.71 10.08 -9.13
N SER A 98 29.13 9.29 -8.23
CA SER A 98 29.87 8.66 -7.14
C SER A 98 30.86 7.60 -7.63
N MET A 99 30.49 6.79 -8.63
CA MET A 99 31.40 5.87 -9.32
C MET A 99 32.61 6.60 -9.90
N ASN A 100 32.38 7.70 -10.61
CA ASN A 100 33.45 8.48 -11.23
C ASN A 100 34.38 9.13 -10.20
N ALA A 101 33.81 9.64 -9.10
CA ALA A 101 34.58 10.26 -8.01
C ALA A 101 35.45 9.27 -7.24
N ARG A 102 35.04 8.00 -7.18
CA ARG A 102 35.74 6.92 -6.47
C ARG A 102 36.22 5.81 -7.40
N LYS A 103 36.56 6.15 -8.64
CA LYS A 103 36.92 5.19 -9.69
C LYS A 103 38.13 4.30 -9.34
N ASP A 104 39.03 4.79 -8.49
CA ASP A 104 40.25 4.07 -8.08
C ASP A 104 40.03 3.20 -6.82
N ASP A 105 38.84 3.26 -6.21
CA ASP A 105 38.44 2.43 -5.07
C ASP A 105 37.74 1.17 -5.57
N SER A 106 38.54 0.14 -5.88
CA SER A 106 38.04 -1.11 -6.46
C SER A 106 37.01 -1.83 -5.59
N ALA A 107 37.14 -1.72 -4.26
CA ALA A 107 36.19 -2.31 -3.32
C ALA A 107 34.84 -1.59 -3.38
N TYR A 108 34.84 -0.26 -3.39
CA TYR A 108 33.64 0.54 -3.55
C TYR A 108 32.93 0.27 -4.87
N ILE A 109 33.67 0.27 -5.99
CA ILE A 109 33.11 0.02 -7.32
C ILE A 109 32.53 -1.39 -7.42
N SER A 110 33.23 -2.40 -6.88
CA SER A 110 32.74 -3.78 -6.87
C SER A 110 31.43 -3.93 -6.09
N GLN A 111 31.36 -3.32 -4.88
CA GLN A 111 30.14 -3.34 -4.07
C GLN A 111 28.98 -2.64 -4.77
N LEU A 112 29.24 -1.49 -5.39
CA LEU A 112 28.21 -0.73 -6.08
C LEU A 112 27.69 -1.47 -7.32
N ASN A 113 28.58 -2.10 -8.09
CA ASN A 113 28.20 -2.96 -9.22
C ASN A 113 27.38 -4.16 -8.76
N GLN A 114 27.70 -4.76 -7.61
CA GLN A 114 26.89 -5.84 -7.03
C GLN A 114 25.48 -5.36 -6.66
N ASN A 115 25.35 -4.17 -6.07
CA ASN A 115 24.07 -3.57 -5.71
C ASN A 115 23.23 -3.28 -6.97
N LEU A 116 23.84 -2.69 -8.00
CA LEU A 116 23.21 -2.43 -9.29
C LEU A 116 22.74 -3.72 -9.97
N ASN A 117 23.59 -4.74 -10.00
CA ASN A 117 23.24 -6.05 -10.57
C ASN A 117 22.08 -6.71 -9.81
N THR A 118 22.05 -6.60 -8.48
CA THR A 118 20.96 -7.12 -7.64
C THR A 118 19.66 -6.39 -7.92
N MET A 119 19.70 -5.06 -8.04
CA MET A 119 18.54 -4.22 -8.38
C MET A 119 17.96 -4.61 -9.75
N VAL A 120 18.79 -4.69 -10.80
CA VAL A 120 18.34 -5.10 -12.14
C VAL A 120 17.79 -6.53 -12.12
N SER A 121 18.45 -7.46 -11.45
CA SER A 121 18.00 -8.86 -11.42
C SER A 121 16.71 -9.05 -10.63
N THR A 122 16.45 -8.20 -9.63
CA THR A 122 15.17 -8.18 -8.91
C THR A 122 14.06 -7.62 -9.80
N TYR A 123 14.31 -6.48 -10.45
CA TYR A 123 13.36 -5.87 -11.38
C TYR A 123 13.02 -6.78 -12.57
N GLN A 124 14.02 -7.49 -13.11
CA GLN A 124 13.83 -8.43 -14.22
C GLN A 124 12.84 -9.55 -13.91
N LYS A 125 12.71 -9.97 -12.63
CA LYS A 125 11.76 -11.04 -12.24
C LYS A 125 10.31 -10.63 -12.41
N THR A 126 10.03 -9.33 -12.35
CA THR A 126 8.66 -8.78 -12.33
C THR A 126 8.35 -7.93 -13.56
N TYR A 127 9.35 -7.65 -14.41
CA TYR A 127 9.17 -6.86 -15.62
C TYR A 127 8.18 -7.54 -16.58
N ASN A 128 7.21 -6.77 -17.05
CA ASN A 128 6.31 -7.19 -18.11
C ASN A 128 5.96 -5.98 -18.96
N GLU A 129 6.64 -5.83 -20.11
CA GLU A 129 6.50 -4.65 -20.96
C GLU A 129 5.05 -4.24 -21.26
N THR A 130 4.21 -5.21 -21.63
CA THR A 130 2.81 -4.91 -21.99
C THR A 130 2.02 -4.39 -20.78
N ALA A 131 2.17 -5.02 -19.61
CA ALA A 131 1.51 -4.57 -18.39
C ALA A 131 2.09 -3.23 -17.92
N ASP A 132 3.41 -3.10 -17.87
CA ASP A 132 4.11 -1.91 -17.37
C ASP A 132 3.77 -0.66 -18.20
N LYS A 133 3.75 -0.77 -19.54
CA LYS A 133 3.33 0.31 -20.44
C LYS A 133 1.89 0.75 -20.17
N LYS A 134 0.97 -0.22 -20.09
CA LYS A 134 -0.46 0.05 -19.87
C LYS A 134 -0.72 0.70 -18.52
N ILE A 135 -0.09 0.17 -17.46
CA ILE A 135 -0.20 0.70 -16.10
C ILE A 135 0.36 2.13 -16.07
N PHE A 136 1.54 2.35 -16.63
CA PHE A 136 2.17 3.68 -16.68
C PHE A 136 1.29 4.71 -17.40
N ALA A 137 0.81 4.38 -18.60
CA ALA A 137 -0.08 5.26 -19.37
C ALA A 137 -1.40 5.55 -18.62
N GLN A 138 -2.00 4.52 -18.03
CA GLN A 138 -3.26 4.67 -17.28
C GLN A 138 -3.07 5.54 -16.04
N VAL A 139 -2.00 5.34 -15.28
CA VAL A 139 -1.68 6.15 -14.09
C VAL A 139 -1.50 7.62 -14.46
N LEU A 140 -0.79 7.93 -15.56
CA LEU A 140 -0.63 9.30 -16.02
C LEU A 140 -1.95 9.92 -16.49
N SER A 141 -2.81 9.14 -17.16
CA SER A 141 -4.15 9.58 -17.56
C SER A 141 -5.02 9.91 -16.35
N SER A 142 -5.05 9.00 -15.37
CA SER A 142 -5.78 9.19 -14.11
C SER A 142 -5.25 10.40 -13.32
N PHE A 143 -3.93 10.56 -13.20
CA PHE A 143 -3.33 11.75 -12.62
C PHE A 143 -3.79 13.03 -13.33
N TYR A 144 -3.74 13.04 -14.66
CA TYR A 144 -4.11 14.22 -15.44
C TYR A 144 -5.59 14.59 -15.25
N ASN A 145 -6.47 13.60 -15.13
CA ASN A 145 -7.90 13.82 -14.98
C ASN A 145 -8.31 14.22 -13.56
N ASP A 146 -7.72 13.58 -12.54
CA ASP A 146 -8.16 13.72 -11.15
C ASP A 146 -7.47 14.85 -10.41
N VAL A 147 -6.23 15.18 -10.77
CA VAL A 147 -5.48 16.27 -10.12
C VAL A 147 -5.85 17.60 -10.78
N PRO A 148 -6.18 18.66 -9.99
CA PRO A 148 -6.48 19.98 -10.54
C PRO A 148 -5.36 20.48 -11.45
N LYS A 149 -5.73 21.05 -12.62
CA LYS A 149 -4.75 21.53 -13.61
C LYS A 149 -3.74 22.53 -13.05
N SER A 150 -4.15 23.35 -12.08
CA SER A 150 -3.27 24.31 -11.39
C SER A 150 -2.16 23.65 -10.57
N GLN A 151 -2.29 22.36 -10.25
CA GLN A 151 -1.30 21.58 -9.52
C GLN A 151 -0.45 20.69 -10.43
N HIS A 152 -0.70 20.68 -11.75
CA HIS A 152 0.06 19.83 -12.66
C HIS A 152 1.53 20.27 -12.72
N PRO A 153 2.48 19.37 -12.41
CA PRO A 153 3.89 19.67 -12.56
C PRO A 153 4.23 20.04 -14.01
N LYS A 154 5.20 20.94 -14.18
CA LYS A 154 5.64 21.41 -15.50
C LYS A 154 5.95 20.28 -16.49
N PHE A 155 6.60 19.20 -16.04
CA PHE A 155 6.95 18.09 -16.93
C PHE A 155 5.73 17.31 -17.46
N ILE A 156 4.64 17.22 -16.68
CA ILE A 156 3.38 16.62 -17.17
C ILE A 156 2.75 17.51 -18.23
N ALA A 157 2.75 18.83 -18.03
CA ALA A 157 2.26 19.77 -19.03
C ALA A 157 3.05 19.68 -20.35
N LEU A 158 4.39 19.58 -20.27
CA LEU A 158 5.26 19.40 -21.44
C LEU A 158 5.01 18.07 -22.16
N ILE A 159 4.81 16.97 -21.42
CA ILE A 159 4.44 15.68 -22.03
C ILE A 159 3.14 15.82 -22.82
N VAL A 160 2.13 16.50 -22.24
CA VAL A 160 0.84 16.71 -22.91
C VAL A 160 1.02 17.57 -24.16
N GLU A 161 1.81 18.64 -24.09
CA GLU A 161 2.11 19.51 -25.23
C GLU A 161 2.79 18.75 -26.38
N ASP A 162 3.83 17.97 -26.08
CA ASP A 162 4.66 17.30 -27.09
C ASP A 162 4.01 16.03 -27.67
N PHE A 163 3.15 15.35 -26.89
CA PHE A 163 2.61 14.02 -27.24
C PHE A 163 1.10 13.99 -27.46
N TRP A 164 0.40 15.13 -27.46
CA TRP A 164 -1.06 15.18 -27.52
C TRP A 164 -1.65 14.33 -28.65
N LYS A 165 -2.61 13.47 -28.30
CA LYS A 165 -3.38 12.62 -29.22
C LYS A 165 -4.88 12.69 -28.98
N GLY A 166 -5.42 13.89 -28.75
CA GLY A 166 -6.87 14.15 -28.66
C GLY A 166 -7.54 13.76 -27.34
N SER A 167 -6.96 12.82 -26.58
CA SER A 167 -7.38 12.49 -25.21
C SER A 167 -6.16 12.23 -24.31
N ALA A 168 -6.35 12.24 -22.99
CA ALA A 168 -5.30 11.92 -22.03
C ALA A 168 -4.79 10.48 -22.23
N GLU A 169 -5.69 9.52 -22.40
CA GLU A 169 -5.38 8.09 -22.57
C GLU A 169 -4.51 7.87 -23.81
N ALA A 170 -4.92 8.40 -24.95
CA ALA A 170 -4.16 8.27 -26.20
C ALA A 170 -2.81 9.00 -26.14
N THR A 171 -2.76 10.15 -25.44
CA THR A 171 -1.54 10.94 -25.25
C THR A 171 -0.51 10.19 -24.41
N PHE A 172 -0.91 9.65 -23.27
CA PHE A 172 0.01 8.95 -22.38
C PHE A 172 0.37 7.55 -22.87
N GLN A 173 -0.50 6.89 -23.65
CA GLN A 173 -0.12 5.70 -24.40
C GLN A 173 0.97 6.01 -25.44
N ASN A 174 0.80 7.07 -26.23
CA ASN A 174 1.79 7.52 -27.21
C ASN A 174 3.13 7.90 -26.54
N TYR A 175 3.08 8.58 -25.38
CA TYR A 175 4.27 8.90 -24.60
C TYR A 175 4.95 7.64 -24.04
N ALA A 176 4.20 6.69 -23.49
CA ALA A 176 4.74 5.42 -23.00
C ALA A 176 5.43 4.63 -24.12
N ASP A 177 4.81 4.54 -25.31
CA ASP A 177 5.41 3.87 -26.45
C ASP A 177 6.71 4.55 -26.89
N ASN A 178 6.77 5.89 -26.85
CA ASN A 178 7.99 6.63 -27.12
C ASN A 178 9.10 6.34 -26.09
N LEU A 179 8.77 6.34 -24.80
CA LEU A 179 9.73 6.06 -23.72
C LEU A 179 10.37 4.68 -23.87
N TRP A 180 9.56 3.63 -24.01
CA TRP A 180 10.07 2.27 -24.15
C TRP A 180 10.84 2.04 -25.45
N LYS A 181 10.49 2.75 -26.53
CA LYS A 181 11.21 2.64 -27.79
C LYS A 181 12.60 3.27 -27.72
N ASN A 182 12.75 4.38 -27.00
CA ASN A 182 13.94 5.24 -27.08
C ASN A 182 14.82 5.21 -25.82
N SER A 183 14.36 4.64 -24.72
CA SER A 183 15.13 4.55 -23.47
C SER A 183 15.95 3.27 -23.37
N LYS A 184 17.18 3.38 -22.90
CA LYS A 184 18.02 2.24 -22.50
C LYS A 184 17.81 1.81 -21.05
N LEU A 185 16.96 2.51 -20.29
CA LEU A 185 16.91 2.43 -18.83
C LEU A 185 15.66 1.74 -18.27
N ILE A 186 14.71 1.38 -19.13
CA ILE A 186 13.44 0.77 -18.72
C ILE A 186 13.48 -0.76 -18.83
N GLU A 187 13.97 -1.29 -19.96
CA GLU A 187 13.98 -2.71 -20.23
C GLU A 187 15.21 -3.37 -19.55
N PRO A 188 15.06 -4.48 -18.79
CA PRO A 188 16.14 -4.98 -17.94
C PRO A 188 17.45 -5.34 -18.67
N GLU A 189 17.38 -5.89 -19.88
CA GLU A 189 18.58 -6.22 -20.66
C GLU A 189 19.29 -4.95 -21.12
N SER A 190 18.55 -4.01 -21.69
CA SER A 190 19.06 -2.69 -22.06
C SER A 190 19.67 -1.93 -20.87
N LEU A 191 19.01 -1.96 -19.70
CA LEU A 191 19.51 -1.33 -18.49
C LEU A 191 20.81 -1.98 -18.02
N ARG A 192 20.89 -3.32 -18.05
CA ARG A 192 22.12 -4.04 -17.71
C ARG A 192 23.27 -3.66 -18.65
N LYS A 193 22.99 -3.54 -19.95
CA LYS A 193 23.96 -3.10 -20.95
C LYS A 193 24.45 -1.68 -20.67
N PHE A 194 23.54 -0.74 -20.39
CA PHE A 194 23.90 0.63 -20.00
C PHE A 194 24.82 0.64 -18.76
N LEU A 195 24.48 -0.12 -17.72
CA LEU A 195 25.24 -0.16 -16.46
C LEU A 195 26.61 -0.83 -16.57
N SER A 196 26.90 -1.57 -17.63
CA SER A 196 28.22 -2.16 -17.87
C SER A 196 29.30 -1.12 -18.22
N ASN A 197 28.89 0.02 -18.78
CA ASN A 197 29.76 1.15 -19.07
C ASN A 197 28.95 2.46 -19.04
N PRO A 198 28.56 2.92 -17.84
CA PRO A 198 27.60 4.00 -17.71
C PRO A 198 28.22 5.34 -18.10
N SER A 199 27.54 6.06 -19.00
CA SER A 199 27.90 7.43 -19.39
C SER A 199 26.92 8.43 -18.79
N ILE A 200 27.43 9.48 -18.15
CA ILE A 200 26.60 10.56 -17.60
C ILE A 200 25.90 11.34 -18.71
N GLU A 201 26.54 11.50 -19.86
CA GLU A 201 25.97 12.19 -21.03
C GLU A 201 24.83 11.37 -21.63
N GLU A 202 25.04 10.06 -21.80
CA GLU A 202 23.97 9.18 -22.29
C GLU A 202 22.78 9.16 -21.30
N LEU A 203 23.06 9.09 -19.99
CA LEU A 203 22.03 9.15 -18.96
C LEU A 203 21.20 10.43 -19.07
N GLN A 204 21.86 11.60 -19.14
CA GLN A 204 21.20 12.91 -19.18
C GLN A 204 20.33 13.08 -20.43
N ASN A 205 20.68 12.40 -21.52
CA ASN A 205 19.93 12.46 -22.77
C ASN A 205 18.78 11.44 -22.85
N ASP A 206 18.81 10.38 -22.05
CA ASP A 206 17.79 9.33 -22.03
C ASP A 206 16.40 9.85 -21.61
N PRO A 207 15.34 9.55 -22.37
CA PRO A 207 14.01 10.12 -22.09
C PRO A 207 13.37 9.56 -20.81
N ALA A 208 13.68 8.33 -20.40
CA ALA A 208 13.19 7.78 -19.13
C ALA A 208 13.90 8.45 -17.95
N TYR A 209 15.21 8.75 -18.07
CA TYR A 209 15.91 9.50 -17.03
C TYR A 209 15.34 10.91 -16.87
N LYS A 210 15.05 11.60 -17.98
CA LYS A 210 14.40 12.92 -17.94
C LYS A 210 13.05 12.88 -17.19
N TYR A 211 12.25 11.85 -17.40
CA TYR A 211 11.03 11.64 -16.62
C TYR A 211 11.34 11.39 -15.14
N ALA A 212 12.17 10.39 -14.83
CA ALA A 212 12.45 9.96 -13.47
C ALA A 212 13.13 11.05 -12.61
N LEU A 213 13.96 11.90 -13.21
CA LEU A 213 14.63 13.00 -12.52
C LEU A 213 13.62 14.05 -11.99
N ASN A 214 12.49 14.24 -12.66
CA ASN A 214 11.43 15.12 -12.16
C ASN A 214 10.79 14.57 -10.88
N LEU A 215 10.93 13.27 -10.60
CA LEU A 215 10.25 12.55 -9.52
C LEU A 215 11.17 12.22 -8.33
N VAL A 216 12.34 12.86 -8.23
CA VAL A 216 13.15 12.78 -7.01
C VAL A 216 12.30 13.32 -5.83
N PRO A 217 11.97 12.51 -4.80
CA PRO A 217 10.90 12.85 -3.87
C PRO A 217 11.06 14.21 -3.17
N GLN A 218 12.27 14.53 -2.70
CA GLN A 218 12.54 15.80 -2.01
C GLN A 218 12.38 17.00 -2.95
N ASP A 219 12.89 16.89 -4.17
CA ASP A 219 12.81 17.95 -5.18
C ASP A 219 11.37 18.12 -5.68
N TYR A 220 10.67 17.01 -5.94
CA TYR A 220 9.27 17.06 -6.34
C TYR A 220 8.41 17.74 -5.29
N VAL A 221 8.58 17.35 -4.02
CA VAL A 221 7.80 17.92 -2.92
C VAL A 221 8.07 19.42 -2.81
N LYS A 222 9.34 19.81 -2.81
CA LYS A 222 9.73 21.22 -2.76
C LYS A 222 9.15 22.02 -3.93
N ASN A 223 9.22 21.48 -5.15
CA ASN A 223 8.85 22.22 -6.35
C ASN A 223 7.32 22.29 -6.58
N ASN A 224 6.55 21.30 -6.12
CA ASN A 224 5.12 21.20 -6.40
C ASN A 224 4.23 21.45 -5.17
N PHE A 225 4.73 21.24 -3.95
CA PHE A 225 4.00 21.49 -2.70
C PHE A 225 4.63 22.60 -1.85
N GLY A 226 5.80 23.14 -2.24
CA GLY A 226 6.50 24.16 -1.48
C GLY A 226 6.81 23.71 -0.06
N THR A 227 6.40 24.52 0.93
CA THR A 227 6.52 24.19 2.36
C THR A 227 5.25 23.59 2.95
N VAL A 228 4.14 23.50 2.18
CA VAL A 228 2.83 23.09 2.70
C VAL A 228 2.91 21.71 3.33
N TYR A 229 3.50 20.74 2.61
CA TYR A 229 3.61 19.37 3.10
C TYR A 229 4.56 19.22 4.30
N SER A 230 5.70 19.93 4.31
CA SER A 230 6.64 19.86 5.43
C SER A 230 6.11 20.56 6.68
N GLN A 231 5.42 21.70 6.53
CA GLN A 231 4.72 22.39 7.62
C GLN A 231 3.59 21.53 8.17
N PHE A 232 2.79 20.90 7.29
CA PHE A 232 1.73 19.97 7.70
C PHE A 232 2.29 18.81 8.53
N GLN A 233 3.32 18.12 8.05
CA GLN A 233 3.92 17.00 8.80
C GLN A 233 4.53 17.44 10.14
N ALA A 234 5.25 18.56 10.16
CA ALA A 234 5.86 19.07 11.40
C ALA A 234 4.78 19.41 12.44
N GLU A 235 3.72 20.10 12.01
CA GLU A 235 2.62 20.47 12.89
C GLU A 235 1.81 19.25 13.32
N LYS A 236 1.46 18.35 12.38
CA LYS A 236 0.78 17.09 12.70
C LYS A 236 1.56 16.28 13.74
N ASN A 237 2.86 16.06 13.54
CA ASN A 237 3.68 15.31 14.49
C ASN A 237 3.69 15.96 15.89
N ARG A 238 3.78 17.29 15.95
CA ARG A 238 3.71 18.02 17.23
C ARG A 238 2.35 17.82 17.90
N LEU A 239 1.26 17.95 17.14
CA LEU A 239 -0.10 17.78 17.62
C LEU A 239 -0.39 16.33 18.05
N ASP A 240 0.08 15.33 17.30
CA ASP A 240 -0.07 13.90 17.63
C ASP A 240 0.53 13.60 19.02
N ASN A 241 1.73 14.10 19.28
CA ASN A 241 2.41 13.93 20.56
C ASN A 241 1.65 14.59 21.72
N LEU A 242 1.18 15.83 21.51
CA LEU A 242 0.39 16.56 22.52
C LEU A 242 -0.95 15.88 22.79
N TYR A 243 -1.63 15.46 21.72
CA TYR A 243 -2.93 14.82 21.80
C TYR A 243 -2.84 13.47 22.52
N LEU A 244 -1.84 12.64 22.18
CA LEU A 244 -1.61 11.38 22.89
C LEU A 244 -1.32 11.62 24.38
N LYS A 245 -0.42 12.55 24.72
CA LYS A 245 -0.15 12.94 26.12
C LYS A 245 -1.44 13.35 26.85
N ALA A 246 -2.28 14.16 26.20
CA ALA A 246 -3.54 14.63 26.76
C ALA A 246 -4.57 13.50 26.91
N LEU A 247 -4.68 12.58 25.95
CA LEU A 247 -5.54 11.40 26.03
C LEU A 247 -5.14 10.47 27.17
N LEU A 248 -3.84 10.21 27.35
CA LEU A 248 -3.33 9.42 28.47
C LEU A 248 -3.69 10.06 29.82
N ALA A 249 -3.61 11.38 29.92
CA ALA A 249 -3.99 12.11 31.13
C ALA A 249 -5.50 12.09 31.38
N LYS A 250 -6.32 12.32 30.34
CA LYS A 250 -7.79 12.28 30.41
C LYS A 250 -8.31 10.91 30.83
N ASN A 251 -7.70 9.84 30.31
CA ASN A 251 -8.13 8.47 30.53
C ASN A 251 -7.28 7.75 31.59
N LYS A 252 -6.64 8.49 32.51
CA LYS A 252 -5.82 7.91 33.57
C LYS A 252 -6.63 6.92 34.40
N GLY A 253 -6.14 5.68 34.48
CA GLY A 253 -6.80 4.57 35.19
C GLY A 253 -7.76 3.75 34.32
N ALA A 254 -8.04 4.16 33.09
CA ALA A 254 -8.70 3.32 32.10
C ALA A 254 -7.70 2.36 31.45
N LEU A 255 -8.18 1.18 31.03
CA LEU A 255 -7.42 0.28 30.19
C LEU A 255 -7.34 0.86 28.78
N ILE A 256 -6.14 1.24 28.37
CA ILE A 256 -5.84 1.76 27.04
C ILE A 256 -4.63 1.01 26.49
N TYR A 257 -4.64 0.68 25.21
CA TYR A 257 -3.54 0.01 24.53
C TYR A 257 -2.99 0.93 23.42
N PRO A 258 -1.67 0.90 23.16
CA PRO A 258 -1.08 1.72 22.12
C PRO A 258 -1.42 1.17 20.73
N ASP A 259 -1.45 2.05 19.73
CA ASP A 259 -1.55 1.65 18.32
C ASP A 259 -0.48 0.61 17.95
N ALA A 260 -0.79 -0.24 16.98
CA ALA A 260 0.15 -1.20 16.43
C ALA A 260 1.34 -0.47 15.77
N ASN A 261 2.56 -0.94 16.03
CA ASN A 261 3.79 -0.37 15.48
C ASN A 261 4.81 -1.46 15.11
N SER A 262 4.32 -2.59 14.61
CA SER A 262 5.13 -3.77 14.23
C SER A 262 5.97 -4.35 15.38
N THR A 263 5.49 -4.22 16.61
CA THR A 263 6.03 -4.90 17.80
C THR A 263 5.10 -6.00 18.28
N MET A 264 5.59 -6.93 19.09
CA MET A 264 4.80 -8.03 19.62
C MET A 264 3.67 -7.53 20.52
N ARG A 265 2.44 -8.01 20.30
CA ARG A 265 1.22 -7.70 21.07
C ARG A 265 0.45 -8.98 21.38
N ILE A 266 -0.48 -8.89 22.33
CA ILE A 266 -1.42 -9.96 22.66
C ILE A 266 -2.84 -9.37 22.61
N SER A 267 -3.74 -10.06 21.91
CA SER A 267 -5.19 -9.85 21.95
C SER A 267 -5.85 -11.15 22.38
N TYR A 268 -6.88 -11.07 23.20
CA TYR A 268 -7.65 -12.21 23.67
C TYR A 268 -9.14 -11.98 23.41
N GLY A 269 -9.87 -13.08 23.23
CA GLY A 269 -11.26 -13.04 22.81
C GLY A 269 -11.91 -14.41 22.95
N GLN A 270 -13.06 -14.56 22.31
CA GLN A 270 -13.86 -15.77 22.27
C GLN A 270 -14.18 -16.13 20.82
N ILE A 271 -14.26 -17.44 20.55
CA ILE A 271 -14.84 -17.95 19.31
C ILE A 271 -16.34 -17.67 19.37
N GLN A 272 -16.85 -16.82 18.47
CA GLN A 272 -18.25 -16.42 18.47
C GLN A 272 -18.75 -16.09 17.06
N ASN A 273 -20.06 -16.25 16.86
CA ASN A 273 -20.71 -15.88 15.61
C ASN A 273 -20.90 -14.35 15.54
N TYR A 274 -21.32 -13.86 14.38
CA TYR A 274 -21.75 -12.46 14.24
C TYR A 274 -22.83 -12.31 13.18
N SER A 275 -23.52 -11.18 13.23
CA SER A 275 -24.53 -10.81 12.24
C SER A 275 -23.98 -9.69 11.36
N PRO A 276 -23.68 -9.95 10.09
CA PRO A 276 -23.17 -8.93 9.19
C PRO A 276 -24.27 -7.95 8.78
N LYS A 277 -25.55 -8.36 8.74
CA LYS A 277 -26.72 -7.55 8.38
C LYS A 277 -27.97 -8.18 9.00
N ASP A 278 -29.05 -7.40 9.06
CA ASP A 278 -30.35 -7.87 9.57
C ASP A 278 -30.79 -9.19 8.91
N GLY A 279 -31.26 -10.12 9.74
CA GLY A 279 -31.69 -11.46 9.32
C GLY A 279 -30.58 -12.45 8.92
N ILE A 280 -29.29 -12.08 9.01
CA ILE A 280 -28.17 -12.95 8.63
C ILE A 280 -27.28 -13.22 9.85
N THR A 281 -26.92 -14.49 10.06
CA THR A 281 -25.93 -14.91 11.05
C THR A 281 -24.85 -15.73 10.37
N TYR A 282 -23.59 -15.32 10.51
CA TYR A 282 -22.44 -16.14 10.13
C TYR A 282 -21.97 -16.94 11.33
N ASN A 283 -21.96 -18.27 11.18
CA ASN A 283 -21.58 -19.21 12.23
C ASN A 283 -20.07 -19.14 12.54
N ILE A 284 -19.71 -19.76 13.66
CA ILE A 284 -18.33 -19.76 14.19
C ILE A 284 -17.31 -20.48 13.31
N THR A 285 -17.73 -21.47 12.53
CA THR A 285 -16.85 -22.33 11.73
C THR A 285 -17.34 -22.43 10.29
N THR A 286 -16.39 -22.65 9.39
CA THR A 286 -16.62 -23.04 8.00
C THR A 286 -16.10 -24.45 7.78
N THR A 287 -16.69 -25.18 6.84
CA THR A 287 -16.34 -26.58 6.58
C THR A 287 -15.91 -26.81 5.14
N ILE A 288 -15.33 -27.99 4.90
CA ILE A 288 -14.95 -28.44 3.55
C ILE A 288 -16.15 -28.52 2.60
N ASP A 289 -17.36 -28.76 3.11
CA ASP A 289 -18.59 -28.72 2.29
C ASP A 289 -18.82 -27.33 1.70
N GLY A 290 -18.55 -26.27 2.46
CA GLY A 290 -18.61 -24.89 1.99
C GLY A 290 -17.54 -24.55 0.96
N MET A 291 -16.36 -25.17 1.05
CA MET A 291 -15.32 -25.07 0.01
C MET A 291 -15.79 -25.74 -1.28
N MET A 292 -16.36 -26.95 -1.21
CA MET A 292 -16.88 -27.67 -2.37
C MET A 292 -18.11 -27.00 -2.99
N ALA A 293 -18.96 -26.33 -2.20
CA ALA A 293 -20.07 -25.54 -2.72
C ALA A 293 -19.63 -24.34 -3.57
N LYS A 294 -18.38 -23.87 -3.38
CA LYS A 294 -17.79 -22.76 -4.15
C LYS A 294 -16.95 -23.24 -5.34
N TYR A 295 -16.64 -24.54 -5.41
CA TYR A 295 -15.75 -25.10 -6.41
C TYR A 295 -16.22 -24.82 -7.85
N GLN A 296 -15.33 -24.29 -8.68
CA GLN A 296 -15.55 -24.04 -10.10
C GLN A 296 -14.36 -24.58 -10.91
N PRO A 297 -14.51 -25.69 -11.65
CA PRO A 297 -13.41 -26.29 -12.40
C PRO A 297 -12.76 -25.31 -13.39
N GLY A 298 -11.44 -25.13 -13.27
CA GLY A 298 -10.66 -24.25 -14.13
C GLY A 298 -10.85 -22.74 -13.89
N ASP A 299 -11.57 -22.35 -12.84
CA ASP A 299 -11.64 -20.96 -12.39
C ASP A 299 -10.34 -20.52 -11.71
N ASP A 300 -9.93 -19.27 -11.91
CA ASP A 300 -8.65 -18.78 -11.40
C ASP A 300 -8.57 -18.65 -9.87
N GLU A 301 -9.71 -18.55 -9.18
CA GLU A 301 -9.82 -18.37 -7.72
C GLU A 301 -10.48 -19.57 -7.02
N PHE A 302 -11.41 -20.25 -7.69
CA PHE A 302 -12.28 -21.28 -7.10
C PHE A 302 -12.05 -22.69 -7.65
N ASP A 303 -11.00 -22.93 -8.43
CA ASP A 303 -10.57 -24.30 -8.77
C ASP A 303 -9.92 -25.01 -7.58
N LEU A 304 -9.98 -26.34 -7.55
CA LEU A 304 -9.47 -27.16 -6.46
C LEU A 304 -8.58 -28.29 -6.99
N PRO A 305 -7.49 -28.67 -6.29
CA PRO A 305 -6.68 -29.82 -6.67
C PRO A 305 -7.49 -31.11 -6.69
N GLN A 306 -7.28 -31.96 -7.71
CA GLN A 306 -8.00 -33.24 -7.83
C GLN A 306 -7.88 -34.12 -6.58
N SER A 307 -6.73 -34.11 -5.90
CA SER A 307 -6.52 -34.86 -4.66
C SER A 307 -7.47 -34.44 -3.53
N LEU A 308 -7.83 -33.16 -3.45
CA LEU A 308 -8.78 -32.65 -2.46
C LEU A 308 -10.21 -33.06 -2.81
N ILE A 309 -10.57 -33.00 -4.09
CA ILE A 309 -11.87 -33.44 -4.61
C ILE A 309 -12.06 -34.94 -4.32
N ASP A 310 -11.04 -35.76 -4.59
CA ASP A 310 -11.07 -37.20 -4.34
C ASP A 310 -11.19 -37.53 -2.85
N ALA A 311 -10.47 -36.81 -1.98
CA ALA A 311 -10.55 -36.98 -0.53
C ALA A 311 -11.94 -36.59 0.00
N TYR A 312 -12.50 -35.49 -0.50
CA TYR A 312 -13.86 -35.07 -0.17
C TYR A 312 -14.91 -36.10 -0.58
N ALA A 313 -14.84 -36.62 -1.82
CA ALA A 313 -15.77 -37.63 -2.34
C ALA A 313 -15.75 -38.92 -1.50
N LYS A 314 -14.58 -39.30 -0.98
CA LYS A 314 -14.39 -40.47 -0.10
C LYS A 314 -14.66 -40.17 1.38
N ARG A 315 -14.87 -38.90 1.76
CA ARG A 315 -14.89 -38.42 3.15
C ARG A 315 -13.65 -38.87 3.95
N ASP A 316 -12.50 -38.97 3.29
CA ASP A 316 -11.23 -39.38 3.91
C ASP A 316 -10.53 -38.17 4.56
N PHE A 317 -11.02 -37.78 5.74
CA PHE A 317 -10.45 -36.67 6.53
C PHE A 317 -9.65 -37.14 7.76
N ARG A 318 -9.53 -38.46 7.94
CA ARG A 318 -8.79 -39.12 9.03
C ARG A 318 -9.20 -38.57 10.41
N GLN A 319 -8.23 -38.38 11.31
CA GLN A 319 -8.42 -37.86 12.67
C GLN A 319 -8.84 -36.38 12.74
N TYR A 320 -8.87 -35.67 11.61
CA TYR A 320 -9.23 -34.25 11.56
C TYR A 320 -10.73 -34.04 11.33
N ALA A 321 -11.47 -35.13 11.09
CA ALA A 321 -12.91 -35.07 10.93
C ALA A 321 -13.60 -34.81 12.27
N GLU A 322 -14.59 -33.92 12.25
CA GLU A 322 -15.54 -33.73 13.33
C GLU A 322 -16.95 -33.96 12.77
N ASN A 323 -17.70 -34.89 13.35
CA ASN A 323 -19.06 -35.24 12.91
C ASN A 323 -19.18 -35.55 11.39
N GLY A 324 -18.15 -36.15 10.80
CA GLY A 324 -18.12 -36.54 9.39
C GLY A 324 -17.78 -35.42 8.40
N THR A 325 -17.44 -34.22 8.88
CA THR A 325 -16.94 -33.12 8.06
C THR A 325 -15.58 -32.62 8.56
N LEU A 326 -14.96 -31.71 7.82
CA LEU A 326 -13.68 -31.09 8.17
C LEU A 326 -13.89 -29.59 8.36
N ASN A 327 -13.56 -29.09 9.54
CA ASN A 327 -13.52 -27.64 9.79
C ASN A 327 -12.32 -27.04 9.04
N VAL A 328 -12.55 -25.93 8.35
CA VAL A 328 -11.55 -25.25 7.50
C VAL A 328 -11.06 -23.96 8.15
N GLY A 329 -11.97 -23.14 8.65
CA GLY A 329 -11.65 -21.90 9.35
C GLY A 329 -12.69 -21.60 10.43
N PHE A 330 -12.33 -20.74 11.36
CA PHE A 330 -13.22 -20.24 12.41
C PHE A 330 -13.02 -18.74 12.61
N ILE A 331 -13.98 -18.11 13.29
CA ILE A 331 -13.97 -16.69 13.61
C ILE A 331 -13.96 -16.46 15.11
N SER A 332 -13.35 -15.37 15.53
CA SER A 332 -13.31 -14.89 16.91
C SER A 332 -13.37 -13.38 16.94
N ASN A 333 -13.57 -12.79 18.11
CA ASN A 333 -13.56 -11.34 18.32
C ASN A 333 -12.21 -10.79 18.81
N ASN A 334 -11.12 -11.46 18.45
CA ASN A 334 -9.78 -10.94 18.71
C ASN A 334 -9.55 -9.72 17.82
N ASP A 335 -9.03 -8.64 18.41
CA ASP A 335 -8.57 -7.47 17.67
C ASP A 335 -7.26 -7.78 16.91
N ILE A 336 -7.28 -7.66 15.59
CA ILE A 336 -6.15 -7.94 14.69
C ILE A 336 -6.12 -6.92 13.55
N THR A 337 -4.92 -6.68 12.99
CA THR A 337 -4.69 -5.79 11.86
C THR A 337 -3.59 -6.35 10.93
N GLY A 338 -3.18 -5.58 9.92
CA GLY A 338 -2.03 -5.86 9.08
C GLY A 338 -0.78 -6.17 9.91
N GLY A 339 -0.16 -7.32 9.65
CA GLY A 339 0.97 -7.84 10.43
C GLY A 339 0.62 -8.96 11.40
N ASN A 340 -0.67 -9.19 11.68
CA ASN A 340 -1.11 -10.35 12.47
C ASN A 340 -1.21 -11.66 11.65
N SER A 341 -1.14 -11.62 10.32
CA SER A 341 -1.16 -12.83 9.49
C SER A 341 -0.05 -13.81 9.89
N GLY A 342 -0.42 -15.04 10.19
CA GLY A 342 0.46 -16.07 10.74
C GLY A 342 0.51 -16.15 12.27
N SER A 343 -0.22 -15.29 13.00
CA SER A 343 -0.22 -15.33 14.47
C SER A 343 -0.87 -16.62 15.00
N PRO A 344 -0.29 -17.28 16.02
CA PRO A 344 -0.90 -18.44 16.64
C PRO A 344 -2.14 -18.03 17.45
N VAL A 345 -3.25 -18.76 17.26
CA VAL A 345 -4.44 -18.67 18.10
C VAL A 345 -4.37 -19.80 19.13
N LEU A 346 -4.30 -19.45 20.41
CA LEU A 346 -4.13 -20.41 21.50
C LEU A 346 -5.42 -20.54 22.32
N ASN A 347 -5.70 -21.75 22.82
CA ASN A 347 -6.79 -21.98 23.76
C ASN A 347 -6.42 -21.54 25.21
N GLY A 348 -7.34 -21.71 26.15
CA GLY A 348 -7.13 -21.37 27.57
C GLY A 348 -5.99 -22.13 28.27
N SER A 349 -5.49 -23.21 27.67
CA SER A 349 -4.35 -24.00 28.13
C SER A 349 -3.04 -23.65 27.42
N GLY A 350 -3.06 -22.68 26.49
CA GLY A 350 -1.90 -22.30 25.68
C GLY A 350 -1.60 -23.23 24.50
N GLU A 351 -2.53 -24.11 24.13
CA GLU A 351 -2.36 -25.03 23.00
C GLU A 351 -2.81 -24.37 21.69
N LEU A 352 -2.10 -24.63 20.60
CA LEU A 352 -2.43 -24.08 19.28
C LEU A 352 -3.73 -24.67 18.75
N ILE A 353 -4.69 -23.80 18.44
CA ILE A 353 -6.00 -24.18 17.86
C ILE A 353 -6.26 -23.55 16.49
N GLY A 354 -5.43 -22.60 16.06
CA GLY A 354 -5.58 -21.97 14.75
C GLY A 354 -4.45 -21.01 14.43
N ILE A 355 -4.50 -20.46 13.21
CA ILE A 355 -3.55 -19.46 12.72
C ILE A 355 -4.37 -18.31 12.14
N ALA A 356 -4.18 -17.10 12.66
CA ALA A 356 -4.86 -15.92 12.14
C ALA A 356 -4.33 -15.60 10.74
N PHE A 357 -5.22 -15.27 9.80
CA PHE A 357 -4.81 -14.94 8.44
C PHE A 357 -5.52 -13.70 7.87
N ASP A 358 -6.70 -13.34 8.38
CA ASP A 358 -7.50 -12.23 7.86
C ASP A 358 -8.53 -11.71 8.88
N GLY A 359 -9.04 -10.50 8.64
CA GLY A 359 -10.21 -9.92 9.32
C GLY A 359 -11.47 -9.98 8.45
N ASN A 360 -12.65 -9.93 9.04
CA ASN A 360 -13.91 -9.91 8.27
C ASN A 360 -14.19 -8.54 7.65
N TRP A 361 -15.05 -8.51 6.63
CA TRP A 361 -15.39 -7.28 5.89
C TRP A 361 -15.86 -6.14 6.79
N GLU A 362 -16.69 -6.45 7.79
CA GLU A 362 -17.22 -5.47 8.74
C GLU A 362 -16.18 -4.92 9.72
N ALA A 363 -15.02 -5.58 9.85
CA ALA A 363 -13.93 -5.13 10.70
C ALA A 363 -12.89 -4.27 9.97
N MET A 364 -13.06 -3.99 8.67
CA MET A 364 -12.08 -3.24 7.87
C MET A 364 -11.86 -1.78 8.33
N SER A 365 -12.72 -1.25 9.20
CA SER A 365 -12.51 0.03 9.87
C SER A 365 -11.89 -0.08 11.27
N GLY A 366 -11.54 -1.28 11.75
CA GLY A 366 -11.02 -1.50 13.11
C GLY A 366 -9.70 -0.77 13.42
N ASP A 367 -8.96 -0.40 12.37
CA ASP A 367 -7.73 0.40 12.47
C ASP A 367 -7.97 1.90 12.77
N ILE A 368 -9.23 2.35 12.76
CA ILE A 368 -9.63 3.75 12.93
C ILE A 368 -10.51 3.88 14.16
#